data_AF-A0A9W8DI32-F1
#
_entry.id   AF-A0A9W8DI32-F1
#
_cell.length_a   1.000
_cell.length_b   1.000
_cell.length_c   1.000
_cell.angle_alpha   90.00
_cell.angle_beta   90.00
_cell.angle_gamma   90.00
#
_symmetry.space_group_name_H-M   'P 1'
#
loop_
_entity.id
_entity.type
_entity.pdbx_description
1 polymer ?
#
loop_
_entity_poly.entity_id
_entity_poly.type
_entity_poly.pdbx_seq_one_letter_code
_entity_poly.pdbx_strand_id
1 'polypeptide(L)'
;MEMASKFNLTLCKHPCTYAKGGGDDATVKLLESSLGSYGIWNPEDLHGNGRWIVGPGSEWRILNVVKALWRYSGFGDYSHVQKRTKTAVDEFLQSYKAFNDNTTIYSTWEEYLSDKPLLQSSLYYSAYEYYLSANEGVRRRFLEEVVSLATRVNYMQDIDKVNTLGAHISMAAGSDVAYSIAGGNYQIFKHMLASSESHLHLNTSITKIRRKNTGKYTVLTQSNGEHDDFDLVIIAAPLSLANISISDTKYRDHTEYMHMYKTHEAIINVVMDQC
;
A
#
# COMPACT_ATOMS: atom_id res chain seq x y z
N MET A 1 -7.70 -12.55 -6.96
CA MET A 1 -8.31 -13.37 -8.05
C MET A 1 -9.73 -13.81 -7.70
N GLU A 2 -9.99 -14.27 -6.47
CA GLU A 2 -11.34 -14.69 -6.04
C GLU A 2 -12.43 -13.63 -6.25
N MET A 3 -12.20 -12.37 -5.87
CA MET A 3 -13.17 -11.29 -6.10
C MET A 3 -13.47 -11.05 -7.58
N ALA A 4 -12.47 -11.17 -8.45
CA ALA A 4 -12.67 -11.04 -9.89
C ALA A 4 -13.53 -12.18 -10.42
N SER A 5 -13.29 -13.42 -9.97
CA SER A 5 -14.14 -14.58 -10.29
C SER A 5 -15.57 -14.37 -9.80
N LYS A 6 -15.75 -13.97 -8.53
CA LYS A 6 -17.07 -13.73 -7.92
C LYS A 6 -17.93 -12.75 -8.71
N PHE A 7 -17.30 -11.73 -9.29
CA PHE A 7 -17.97 -10.66 -10.03
C PHE A 7 -17.87 -10.81 -11.54
N ASN A 8 -17.36 -11.94 -12.04
CA ASN A 8 -17.11 -12.19 -13.46
C ASN A 8 -16.32 -11.05 -14.15
N LEU A 9 -15.29 -10.54 -13.45
CA LEU A 9 -14.42 -9.46 -13.92
C LEU A 9 -13.17 -10.04 -14.59
N THR A 10 -12.75 -9.43 -15.70
CA THR A 10 -11.54 -9.82 -16.40
C THR A 10 -10.30 -9.26 -15.71
N LEU A 11 -9.38 -10.15 -15.31
CA LEU A 11 -8.06 -9.77 -14.82
C LEU A 11 -7.11 -9.48 -15.99
N CYS A 12 -6.34 -8.41 -15.88
CA CYS A 12 -5.25 -8.09 -16.77
C CYS A 12 -3.94 -8.03 -15.97
N LYS A 13 -2.85 -8.54 -16.55
CA LYS A 13 -1.51 -8.37 -15.98
C LYS A 13 -1.03 -6.94 -16.23
N HIS A 14 -0.43 -6.31 -15.22
CA HIS A 14 0.04 -4.93 -15.33
C HIS A 14 1.23 -4.81 -16.30
N PRO A 15 1.34 -3.72 -17.10
CA PRO A 15 0.43 -2.60 -17.25
C PRO A 15 -0.77 -2.97 -18.13
N CYS A 16 -1.95 -2.58 -17.66
CA CYS A 16 -3.19 -2.79 -18.37
C CYS A 16 -3.46 -1.54 -19.19
N THR A 17 -3.21 -1.59 -20.48
CA THR A 17 -3.62 -0.48 -21.35
C THR A 17 -5.12 -0.42 -21.46
N TYR A 18 -5.66 0.76 -21.18
CA TYR A 18 -6.98 1.17 -21.63
C TYR A 18 -6.97 1.25 -23.16
N ALA A 19 -7.22 0.13 -23.84
CA ALA A 19 -7.48 0.14 -25.28
C ALA A 19 -8.88 0.74 -25.50
N LYS A 20 -8.96 2.06 -25.67
CA LYS A 20 -10.05 2.67 -26.44
C LYS A 20 -9.81 2.29 -27.91
N GLY A 21 -10.49 1.25 -28.39
CA GLY A 21 -10.50 0.88 -29.80
C GLY A 21 -10.59 -0.63 -30.00
N GLY A 22 -11.69 -1.08 -30.60
CA GLY A 22 -11.83 -2.46 -31.04
C GLY A 22 -10.79 -2.80 -32.12
N GLY A 23 -10.10 -3.93 -31.94
CA GLY A 23 -9.12 -4.48 -32.87
C GLY A 23 -8.13 -5.38 -32.14
N ASP A 24 -8.15 -6.68 -32.46
CA ASP A 24 -7.44 -7.79 -31.79
C ASP A 24 -5.89 -7.79 -31.93
N ASP A 25 -5.24 -6.64 -32.13
CA ASP A 25 -3.77 -6.54 -32.34
C ASP A 25 -3.01 -5.81 -31.21
N ALA A 26 -3.67 -5.48 -30.10
CA ALA A 26 -3.02 -4.84 -28.94
C ALA A 26 -2.19 -5.83 -28.09
N THR A 27 -2.49 -7.12 -28.17
CA THR A 27 -2.03 -8.13 -27.20
C THR A 27 -0.52 -8.41 -27.25
N VAL A 28 0.12 -8.23 -28.42
CA VAL A 28 1.53 -8.60 -28.61
C VAL A 28 2.49 -7.44 -28.28
N LYS A 29 2.13 -6.19 -28.56
CA LYS A 29 2.99 -5.01 -28.32
C LYS A 29 3.14 -4.62 -26.84
N LEU A 30 2.26 -5.12 -25.97
CA LEU A 30 2.21 -4.77 -24.55
C LEU A 30 2.89 -5.77 -23.62
N LEU A 31 3.06 -7.01 -24.08
CA LEU A 31 3.85 -8.03 -23.39
C LEU A 31 5.33 -7.65 -23.30
N GLU A 32 5.84 -6.87 -24.27
CA GLU A 32 7.22 -6.35 -24.25
C GLU A 32 7.40 -5.16 -23.28
N SER A 33 6.36 -4.37 -23.00
CA SER A 33 6.47 -3.12 -22.23
C SER A 33 6.42 -3.31 -20.71
N SER A 34 5.80 -4.38 -20.23
CA SER A 34 5.63 -4.65 -18.79
C SER A 34 6.90 -5.18 -18.11
N LEU A 35 7.67 -5.96 -18.86
CA LEU A 35 8.91 -6.59 -18.41
C LEU A 35 10.16 -5.79 -18.83
N GLY A 36 9.98 -4.71 -19.61
CA GLY A 36 11.04 -3.86 -20.16
C GLY A 36 11.41 -2.62 -19.34
N SER A 37 10.81 -2.36 -18.18
CA SER A 37 10.69 -0.97 -17.69
C SER A 37 11.06 -0.71 -16.22
N TYR A 38 11.98 -1.47 -15.61
CA TYR A 38 12.56 -1.05 -14.33
C TYR A 38 13.87 -0.31 -14.57
N GLY A 39 14.00 0.87 -13.99
CA GLY A 39 15.20 1.68 -14.04
C GLY A 39 15.44 2.36 -12.70
N ILE A 40 16.71 2.47 -12.32
CA ILE A 40 17.13 3.24 -11.15
C ILE A 40 17.86 4.46 -11.69
N TRP A 41 17.28 5.63 -11.49
CA TRP A 41 17.85 6.91 -11.91
C TRP A 41 18.49 7.61 -10.72
N ASN A 42 19.74 8.05 -10.88
CA ASN A 42 20.40 8.94 -9.94
C ASN A 42 20.35 10.38 -10.49
N PRO A 43 19.56 11.29 -9.92
CA PRO A 43 19.51 12.68 -10.36
C PRO A 43 20.75 13.50 -9.97
N GLU A 44 21.54 13.04 -9.00
CA GLU A 44 22.65 13.78 -8.38
C GLU A 44 24.03 13.18 -8.72
N ASP A 45 24.22 12.62 -9.93
CA ASP A 45 25.56 12.18 -10.32
C ASP A 45 26.56 13.34 -10.19
N LEU A 46 27.83 13.03 -9.87
CA LEU A 46 28.88 13.98 -9.45
C LEU A 46 29.13 15.16 -10.42
N HIS A 47 28.53 15.12 -11.61
CA HIS A 47 28.62 16.11 -12.67
C HIS A 47 27.33 16.91 -12.92
N GLY A 48 26.30 16.79 -12.07
CA GLY A 48 25.02 17.50 -12.21
C GLY A 48 24.15 17.02 -13.38
N ASN A 49 24.62 16.03 -14.13
CA ASN A 49 23.88 15.37 -15.19
C ASN A 49 23.43 14.02 -14.65
N GLY A 50 22.16 13.90 -14.29
CA GLY A 50 21.63 12.64 -13.76
C GLY A 50 21.95 11.45 -14.67
N ARG A 51 22.05 10.26 -14.08
CA ARG A 51 22.47 9.03 -14.77
C ARG A 51 21.63 7.84 -14.36
N TRP A 52 21.33 6.97 -15.33
CA TRP A 52 20.78 5.64 -15.07
C TRP A 52 21.82 4.75 -14.40
N ILE A 53 21.54 4.35 -13.16
CA ILE A 53 22.26 3.26 -12.47
C ILE A 53 21.88 1.92 -13.12
N VAL A 54 20.58 1.72 -13.37
CA VAL A 54 20.01 0.63 -14.15
C VAL A 54 19.06 1.27 -15.16
N GLY A 55 19.29 1.07 -16.46
CA GLY A 55 18.49 1.71 -17.51
C GLY A 55 17.26 0.89 -17.92
N PRO A 56 16.12 1.51 -18.28
CA PRO A 56 14.97 0.81 -18.84
C PRO A 56 15.30 0.24 -20.24
N GLY A 57 14.76 -0.93 -20.58
CA GLY A 57 14.88 -1.56 -21.89
C GLY A 57 15.40 -3.01 -21.89
N SER A 58 15.01 -3.77 -22.92
CA SER A 58 15.37 -5.18 -23.12
C SER A 58 16.79 -5.39 -23.67
N GLU A 59 17.32 -4.42 -24.44
CA GLU A 59 18.55 -4.60 -25.24
C GLU A 59 19.85 -4.76 -24.43
N TRP A 60 19.90 -4.30 -23.18
CA TRP A 60 21.08 -4.43 -22.30
C TRP A 60 20.77 -5.07 -20.94
N ARG A 61 19.70 -5.88 -20.88
CA ARG A 61 19.17 -6.46 -19.63
C ARG A 61 20.21 -7.22 -18.81
N ILE A 62 21.03 -8.05 -19.44
CA ILE A 62 22.07 -8.83 -18.74
C ILE A 62 23.12 -7.88 -18.12
N LEU A 63 23.53 -6.84 -18.84
CA LEU A 63 24.45 -5.84 -18.30
C LEU A 63 23.82 -5.04 -17.15
N ASN A 64 22.53 -4.73 -17.23
CA ASN A 64 21.78 -4.07 -16.16
C ASN A 64 21.72 -4.95 -14.89
N VAL A 65 21.46 -6.25 -15.04
CA VAL A 65 21.49 -7.20 -13.93
C VAL A 65 22.90 -7.32 -13.35
N VAL A 66 23.94 -7.44 -14.18
CA VAL A 66 25.34 -7.51 -13.72
C VAL A 66 25.76 -6.21 -13.02
N LYS A 67 25.39 -5.03 -13.54
CA LYS A 67 25.63 -3.73 -12.89
C LYS A 67 24.93 -3.62 -11.54
N ALA A 68 23.68 -4.06 -11.45
CA ALA A 68 22.92 -4.09 -10.21
C ALA A 68 23.58 -5.03 -9.19
N LEU A 69 23.92 -6.26 -9.60
CA LEU A 69 24.64 -7.21 -8.74
C LEU A 69 25.98 -6.65 -8.31
N TRP A 70 26.77 -6.04 -9.19
CA TRP A 70 28.05 -5.47 -8.80
C TRP A 70 27.89 -4.29 -7.83
N ARG A 71 26.95 -3.37 -8.11
CA ARG A 71 26.68 -2.19 -7.27
C ARG A 71 26.13 -2.56 -5.89
N TYR A 72 25.29 -3.58 -5.84
CA TYR A 72 24.63 -4.08 -4.64
C TYR A 72 25.27 -5.38 -4.13
N SER A 73 26.58 -5.58 -4.37
CA SER A 73 27.40 -6.77 -4.01
C SER A 73 26.66 -8.11 -3.96
N GLY A 74 26.19 -8.53 -5.12
CA GLY A 74 25.47 -9.76 -5.36
C GLY A 74 24.02 -9.68 -4.91
N PHE A 75 23.50 -10.80 -4.42
CA PHE A 75 22.15 -10.93 -3.90
C PHE A 75 22.07 -10.74 -2.38
N GLY A 76 23.17 -10.42 -1.71
CA GLY A 76 23.28 -10.40 -0.24
C GLY A 76 22.23 -9.50 0.41
N ASP A 77 22.28 -8.19 0.13
CA ASP A 77 21.37 -7.19 0.72
C ASP A 77 19.91 -7.46 0.35
N TYR A 78 19.65 -7.77 -0.92
CA TYR A 78 18.30 -8.11 -1.39
C TYR A 78 17.73 -9.33 -0.66
N SER A 79 18.49 -10.44 -0.62
CA SER A 79 18.07 -11.66 0.07
C SER A 79 17.89 -11.45 1.58
N HIS A 80 18.73 -10.60 2.18
CA HIS A 80 18.62 -10.25 3.60
C HIS A 80 17.31 -9.52 3.87
N VAL A 81 17.01 -8.45 3.12
CA VAL A 81 15.77 -7.69 3.25
C VAL A 81 14.54 -8.56 2.94
N GLN A 82 14.60 -9.41 1.91
CA GLN A 82 13.52 -10.35 1.58
C GLN A 82 13.27 -11.36 2.70
N LYS A 83 14.32 -11.91 3.32
CA LYS A 83 14.20 -12.84 4.44
C LYS A 83 13.50 -12.18 5.63
N ARG A 84 13.92 -10.97 6.00
CA ARG A 84 13.30 -10.19 7.09
C ARG A 84 11.84 -9.85 6.78
N THR A 85 11.58 -9.40 5.56
CA THR A 85 10.23 -9.13 5.03
C THR A 85 9.34 -10.36 5.18
N LYS A 86 9.81 -11.52 4.70
CA LYS A 86 9.07 -12.77 4.80
C LYS A 86 8.79 -13.14 6.26
N THR A 87 9.76 -13.04 7.17
CA THR A 87 9.55 -13.35 8.58
C THR A 87 8.52 -12.43 9.23
N ALA A 88 8.60 -11.11 9.00
CA ALA A 88 7.63 -10.16 9.55
C ALA A 88 6.21 -10.42 9.02
N VAL A 89 6.08 -10.73 7.72
CA VAL A 89 4.78 -11.11 7.12
C VAL A 89 4.28 -12.45 7.66
N ASP A 90 5.15 -13.45 7.82
CA ASP A 90 4.77 -14.75 8.37
C ASP A 90 4.31 -14.62 9.85
N GLU A 91 4.98 -13.79 10.66
CA GLU A 91 4.56 -13.45 12.03
C GLU A 91 3.20 -12.72 12.05
N PHE A 92 2.98 -11.79 11.12
CA PHE A 92 1.69 -11.11 10.96
C PHE A 92 0.59 -12.10 10.56
N LEU A 93 0.83 -13.00 9.60
CA LEU A 93 -0.17 -13.96 9.11
C LEU A 93 -0.54 -15.05 10.12
N GLN A 94 0.33 -15.37 11.08
CA GLN A 94 -0.02 -16.26 12.20
C GLN A 94 -1.24 -15.76 12.97
N SER A 95 -1.43 -14.43 13.05
CA SER A 95 -2.57 -13.83 13.73
C SER A 95 -3.91 -14.13 13.05
N TYR A 96 -3.96 -14.06 11.71
CA TYR A 96 -5.16 -14.40 10.96
C TYR A 96 -5.52 -15.88 11.10
N LYS A 97 -4.51 -16.75 11.15
CA LYS A 97 -4.75 -18.18 11.40
C LYS A 97 -5.34 -18.39 12.79
N ALA A 98 -4.71 -17.83 13.82
CA ALA A 98 -5.20 -17.97 15.19
C ALA A 98 -6.62 -17.40 15.39
N PHE A 99 -6.95 -16.29 14.71
CA PHE A 99 -8.29 -15.73 14.68
C PHE A 99 -9.28 -16.65 13.97
N ASN A 100 -8.96 -17.12 12.76
CA ASN A 100 -9.84 -17.99 11.97
C ASN A 100 -10.10 -19.34 12.67
N ASP A 101 -9.09 -19.86 13.36
CA ASP A 101 -9.17 -21.14 14.06
C ASP A 101 -9.78 -20.99 15.47
N ASN A 102 -10.15 -19.77 15.88
CA ASN A 102 -10.64 -19.41 17.23
C ASN A 102 -9.70 -19.89 18.37
N THR A 103 -8.39 -20.00 18.10
CA THR A 103 -7.43 -20.58 19.06
C THR A 103 -6.81 -19.56 20.00
N THR A 104 -6.80 -18.26 19.63
CA THR A 104 -6.15 -17.23 20.44
C THR A 104 -6.83 -15.88 20.25
N ILE A 105 -7.17 -15.23 21.37
CA ILE A 105 -7.67 -13.86 21.41
C ILE A 105 -6.70 -13.08 22.28
N TYR A 106 -5.99 -12.13 21.67
CA TYR A 106 -5.08 -11.25 22.39
C TYR A 106 -5.86 -10.11 23.04
N SER A 107 -5.55 -9.81 24.30
CA SER A 107 -6.21 -8.75 25.06
C SER A 107 -5.60 -7.37 24.80
N THR A 108 -4.31 -7.31 24.45
CA THR A 108 -3.60 -6.08 24.08
C THR A 108 -2.65 -6.26 22.91
N TRP A 109 -2.18 -5.14 22.33
CA TRP A 109 -1.18 -5.15 21.26
C TRP A 109 0.18 -5.66 21.74
N GLU A 110 0.54 -5.38 22.98
CA GLU A 110 1.79 -5.85 23.59
C GLU A 110 1.79 -7.37 23.74
N GLU A 111 0.66 -7.94 24.20
CA GLU A 111 0.49 -9.39 24.27
C GLU A 111 0.58 -10.01 22.87
N TYR A 112 -0.09 -9.40 21.90
CA TYR A 112 -0.07 -9.84 20.51
C TYR A 112 1.34 -9.89 19.90
N LEU A 113 2.18 -8.89 20.21
CA LEU A 113 3.52 -8.76 19.64
C LEU A 113 4.60 -9.50 20.45
N SER A 114 4.27 -9.99 21.65
CA SER A 114 5.26 -10.53 22.60
C SER A 114 6.08 -11.72 22.09
N ASP A 115 5.54 -12.52 21.18
CA ASP A 115 6.16 -13.68 20.54
C ASP A 115 6.54 -13.43 19.06
N LYS A 116 6.45 -12.17 18.59
CA LYS A 116 6.66 -11.77 17.18
C LYS A 116 7.75 -10.70 17.09
N PRO A 117 9.01 -11.04 17.41
CA PRO A 117 10.08 -10.05 17.57
C PRO A 117 10.37 -9.27 16.27
N LEU A 118 10.20 -9.90 15.10
CA LEU A 118 10.47 -9.21 13.83
C LEU A 118 9.34 -8.24 13.46
N LEU A 119 8.08 -8.66 13.61
CA LEU A 119 6.93 -7.78 13.42
C LEU A 119 6.96 -6.63 14.43
N GLN A 120 7.24 -6.94 15.69
CA GLN A 120 7.32 -5.96 16.77
C GLN A 120 8.39 -4.89 16.47
N SER A 121 9.63 -5.30 16.22
CA SER A 121 10.71 -4.36 15.85
C SER A 121 10.38 -3.59 14.57
N SER A 122 9.69 -4.23 13.61
CA SER A 122 9.34 -3.58 12.34
C SER A 122 8.30 -2.47 12.49
N LEU A 123 7.47 -2.53 13.54
CA LEU A 123 6.47 -1.50 13.86
C LEU A 123 7.07 -0.33 14.65
N TYR A 124 8.07 -0.59 15.49
CA TYR A 124 8.64 0.43 16.39
C TYR A 124 9.72 1.29 15.73
N TYR A 125 10.47 0.76 14.78
CA TYR A 125 11.60 1.48 14.17
C TYR A 125 11.29 1.91 12.74
N SER A 126 11.79 3.09 12.37
CA SER A 126 11.91 3.45 10.95
C SER A 126 12.82 2.46 10.22
N ALA A 127 12.65 2.33 8.90
CA ALA A 127 13.51 1.45 8.10
C ALA A 127 14.99 1.82 8.20
N TYR A 128 15.30 3.11 8.32
CA TYR A 128 16.64 3.62 8.54
C TYR A 128 17.21 3.14 9.88
N GLU A 129 16.49 3.33 10.99
CA GLU A 129 16.94 2.92 12.32
C GLU A 129 17.14 1.41 12.42
N TYR A 130 16.20 0.64 11.87
CA TYR A 130 16.26 -0.81 11.88
C TYR A 130 17.49 -1.33 11.11
N TYR A 131 17.75 -0.85 9.90
CA TYR A 131 18.83 -1.42 9.09
C TYR A 131 20.21 -0.82 9.35
N LEU A 132 20.29 0.50 9.60
CA LEU A 132 21.56 1.22 9.73
C LEU A 132 21.98 1.41 11.17
N SER A 133 21.08 1.94 12.02
CA SER A 133 21.43 2.21 13.42
C SER A 133 21.62 0.93 14.22
N ALA A 134 20.85 -0.13 13.93
CA ALA A 134 21.02 -1.44 14.55
C ALA A 134 22.07 -2.34 13.87
N ASN A 135 22.71 -1.88 12.80
CA ASN A 135 23.74 -2.61 12.05
C ASN A 135 23.28 -4.03 11.62
N GLU A 136 22.05 -4.16 11.09
CA GLU A 136 21.46 -5.42 10.62
C GLU A 136 22.19 -6.06 9.41
N GLY A 137 23.28 -5.44 8.94
CA GLY A 137 24.12 -5.99 7.88
C GLY A 137 23.63 -5.71 6.47
N VAL A 138 22.72 -4.73 6.29
CA VAL A 138 22.34 -4.21 4.98
C VAL A 138 23.10 -2.92 4.70
N ARG A 139 23.71 -2.78 3.52
CA ARG A 139 24.51 -1.60 3.22
C ARG A 139 23.62 -0.39 2.95
N ARG A 140 24.09 0.75 3.43
CA ARG A 140 23.46 2.07 3.23
C ARG A 140 23.05 2.34 1.79
N ARG A 141 23.92 2.04 0.83
CA ARG A 141 23.64 2.23 -0.60
C ARG A 141 22.40 1.47 -1.08
N PHE A 142 22.21 0.22 -0.64
CA PHE A 142 21.03 -0.55 -1.02
C PHE A 142 19.75 0.05 -0.43
N LEU A 143 19.82 0.55 0.81
CA LEU A 143 18.70 1.21 1.46
C LEU A 143 18.32 2.53 0.79
N GLU A 144 19.31 3.39 0.51
CA GLU A 144 19.11 4.71 -0.09
C GLU A 144 18.63 4.64 -1.55
N GLU A 145 19.02 3.61 -2.31
CA GLU A 145 18.70 3.55 -3.74
C GLU A 145 17.57 2.59 -4.10
N VAL A 146 17.43 1.48 -3.35
CA VAL A 146 16.44 0.43 -3.67
C VAL A 146 15.27 0.48 -2.71
N VAL A 147 15.54 0.44 -1.40
CA VAL A 147 14.46 0.44 -0.39
C VAL A 147 13.74 1.79 -0.39
N SER A 148 14.45 2.91 -0.45
CA SER A 148 13.86 4.24 -0.55
C SER A 148 13.01 4.42 -1.81
N LEU A 149 13.43 3.87 -2.94
CA LEU A 149 12.62 3.89 -4.15
C LEU A 149 11.32 3.10 -3.94
N ALA A 150 11.40 1.90 -3.38
CA ALA A 150 10.23 1.07 -3.12
C ALA A 150 9.25 1.74 -2.15
N THR A 151 9.74 2.33 -1.05
CA THR A 151 8.90 3.00 -0.05
C THR A 151 8.25 4.26 -0.60
N ARG A 152 8.95 5.02 -1.45
CA ARG A 152 8.38 6.19 -2.12
C ARG A 152 7.30 5.82 -3.14
N VAL A 153 7.47 4.72 -3.87
CA VAL A 153 6.45 4.23 -4.80
C VAL A 153 5.19 3.77 -4.06
N ASN A 154 5.33 3.07 -2.93
CA ASN A 154 4.18 2.48 -2.24
C ASN A 154 3.52 3.42 -1.21
N TYR A 155 4.31 4.16 -0.45
CA TYR A 155 3.83 4.98 0.67
C TYR A 155 4.21 6.45 0.56
N MET A 156 4.96 6.85 -0.48
CA MET A 156 5.50 8.21 -0.62
C MET A 156 6.26 8.69 0.62
N GLN A 157 6.94 7.77 1.29
CA GLN A 157 7.71 8.05 2.52
C GLN A 157 9.17 7.66 2.36
N ASP A 158 10.03 8.48 2.95
CA ASP A 158 11.46 8.22 3.07
C ASP A 158 11.76 7.17 4.12
N ILE A 159 12.92 6.52 4.00
CA ILE A 159 13.31 5.40 4.86
C ILE A 159 13.52 5.79 6.33
N ASP A 160 13.77 7.07 6.62
CA ASP A 160 13.86 7.63 7.97
C ASP A 160 12.49 7.99 8.58
N LYS A 161 11.41 7.90 7.79
CA LYS A 161 10.03 8.22 8.21
C LYS A 161 9.11 7.01 8.20
N VAL A 162 9.19 6.18 7.15
CA VAL A 162 8.39 4.97 7.05
C VAL A 162 8.85 3.97 8.11
N ASN A 163 7.90 3.36 8.81
CA ASN A 163 8.24 2.24 9.68
C ASN A 163 8.78 1.07 8.84
N THR A 164 9.56 0.21 9.48
CA THR A 164 10.25 -0.90 8.81
C THR A 164 9.25 -1.89 8.19
N LEU A 165 8.06 -2.06 8.78
CA LEU A 165 7.02 -2.90 8.21
C LEU A 165 6.54 -2.36 6.84
N GLY A 166 6.34 -1.05 6.72
CA GLY A 166 6.00 -0.39 5.46
C GLY A 166 7.12 -0.57 4.41
N ALA A 167 8.37 -0.54 4.83
CA ALA A 167 9.50 -0.86 3.96
C ALA A 167 9.52 -2.34 3.53
N HIS A 168 9.28 -3.28 4.45
CA HIS A 168 9.14 -4.70 4.12
C HIS A 168 8.03 -4.95 3.11
N ILE A 169 6.84 -4.39 3.33
CA ILE A 169 5.71 -4.50 2.39
C ILE A 169 6.07 -3.91 1.03
N SER A 170 6.82 -2.80 1.01
CA SER A 170 7.31 -2.19 -0.23
C SER A 170 8.27 -3.09 -1.00
N MET A 171 9.08 -3.86 -0.27
CA MET A 171 10.02 -4.82 -0.86
C MET A 171 9.37 -6.16 -1.22
N ALA A 172 8.23 -6.51 -0.62
CA ALA A 172 7.49 -7.75 -0.91
C ALA A 172 6.89 -7.75 -2.33
N ALA A 173 6.58 -6.59 -2.89
CA ALA A 173 5.94 -6.46 -4.19
C ALA A 173 6.82 -6.89 -5.38
N GLY A 174 8.11 -7.15 -5.17
CA GLY A 174 9.07 -7.48 -6.24
C GLY A 174 8.95 -8.90 -6.82
N SER A 175 8.21 -9.81 -6.18
CA SER A 175 8.15 -11.23 -6.60
C SER A 175 6.90 -11.63 -7.38
N ASP A 176 5.84 -10.83 -7.34
CA ASP A 176 4.52 -11.22 -7.86
C ASP A 176 4.04 -10.36 -9.03
N VAL A 177 3.28 -11.00 -9.93
CA VAL A 177 2.61 -10.32 -11.02
C VAL A 177 1.47 -9.48 -10.45
N ALA A 178 1.54 -8.16 -10.63
CA ALA A 178 0.42 -7.27 -10.33
C ALA A 178 -0.70 -7.45 -11.37
N TYR A 179 -1.94 -7.52 -10.89
CA TYR A 179 -3.14 -7.58 -11.72
C TYR A 179 -3.98 -6.33 -11.51
N SER A 180 -4.72 -5.95 -12.55
CA SER A 180 -5.83 -5.00 -12.43
C SER A 180 -7.07 -5.54 -13.16
N ILE A 181 -8.22 -4.88 -12.98
CA ILE A 181 -9.44 -5.22 -13.70
C ILE A 181 -9.45 -4.51 -15.05
N ALA A 182 -9.73 -5.26 -16.12
CA ALA A 182 -9.96 -4.69 -17.45
C ALA A 182 -11.08 -3.64 -17.38
N GLY A 183 -10.79 -2.41 -17.82
CA GLY A 183 -11.73 -1.30 -17.73
C GLY A 183 -11.79 -0.61 -16.35
N GLY A 184 -10.94 -0.99 -15.38
CA GLY A 184 -10.70 -0.24 -14.16
C GLY A 184 -11.12 -0.96 -12.86
N ASN A 185 -10.30 -0.82 -11.82
CA ASN A 185 -10.50 -1.46 -10.51
C ASN A 185 -11.78 -1.00 -9.79
N TYR A 186 -12.36 0.15 -10.16
CA TYR A 186 -13.61 0.65 -9.58
C TYR A 186 -14.78 -0.33 -9.72
N GLN A 187 -14.73 -1.21 -10.73
CA GLN A 187 -15.76 -2.21 -10.98
C GLN A 187 -15.93 -3.18 -9.81
N ILE A 188 -14.86 -3.47 -9.06
CA ILE A 188 -14.92 -4.28 -7.83
C ILE A 188 -15.86 -3.63 -6.83
N PHE A 189 -15.63 -2.34 -6.51
CA PHE A 189 -16.46 -1.60 -5.55
C PHE A 189 -17.89 -1.41 -6.05
N LYS A 190 -18.08 -1.18 -7.35
CA LYS A 190 -19.40 -1.12 -7.99
C LYS A 190 -20.19 -2.41 -7.76
N HIS A 191 -19.57 -3.57 -7.94
CA HIS A 191 -20.24 -4.87 -7.77
C HIS A 191 -20.47 -5.20 -6.30
N MET A 192 -19.53 -4.86 -5.41
CA MET A 192 -19.72 -4.97 -3.95
C MET A 192 -20.94 -4.18 -3.49
N LEU A 193 -21.05 -2.92 -3.91
CA LEU A 193 -22.17 -2.04 -3.59
C LEU A 193 -23.51 -2.54 -4.14
N ALA A 194 -23.52 -3.09 -5.36
CA ALA A 194 -24.73 -3.68 -5.93
C ALA A 194 -25.18 -4.96 -5.19
N SER A 195 -24.22 -5.69 -4.61
CA SER A 195 -24.46 -6.96 -3.93
C SER A 195 -24.70 -6.83 -2.42
N SER A 196 -24.48 -5.65 -1.83
CA SER A 196 -24.58 -5.44 -0.37
C SER A 196 -25.99 -5.18 0.14
N GLU A 197 -26.97 -5.00 -0.76
CA GLU A 197 -28.35 -4.58 -0.43
C GLU A 197 -28.41 -3.28 0.41
N SER A 198 -27.31 -2.52 0.46
CA SER A 198 -27.19 -1.32 1.29
C SER A 198 -27.89 -0.12 0.67
N HIS A 199 -28.55 0.69 1.50
CA HIS A 199 -29.03 2.00 1.08
C HIS A 199 -27.85 2.98 0.98
N LEU A 200 -27.52 3.38 -0.25
CA LEU A 200 -26.44 4.32 -0.51
C LEU A 200 -26.94 5.76 -0.44
N HIS A 201 -26.36 6.54 0.47
CA HIS A 201 -26.61 7.98 0.60
C HIS A 201 -25.37 8.75 0.13
N LEU A 202 -25.36 9.15 -1.14
CA LEU A 202 -24.35 10.07 -1.66
C LEU A 202 -24.62 11.51 -1.20
N ASN A 203 -23.61 12.38 -1.28
CA ASN A 203 -23.70 13.78 -0.86
C ASN A 203 -24.23 13.97 0.57
N THR A 204 -24.00 12.99 1.44
CA THR A 204 -24.49 12.95 2.81
C THR A 204 -23.31 12.82 3.76
N SER A 205 -22.76 13.96 4.17
CA SER A 205 -21.64 14.00 5.13
C SER A 205 -22.15 13.86 6.56
N ILE A 206 -21.56 12.93 7.31
CA ILE A 206 -21.80 12.80 8.75
C ILE A 206 -20.99 13.85 9.49
N THR A 207 -21.62 14.55 10.43
CA THR A 207 -20.97 15.59 11.25
C THR A 207 -20.84 15.20 12.71
N LYS A 208 -21.72 14.32 13.21
CA LYS A 208 -21.73 13.92 14.62
C LYS A 208 -22.29 12.52 14.82
N ILE A 209 -21.69 11.79 15.75
CA ILE A 209 -22.17 10.48 16.23
C ILE A 209 -22.34 10.56 17.74
N ARG A 210 -23.52 10.21 18.24
CA ARG A 210 -23.86 10.25 19.67
C ARG A 210 -24.44 8.93 20.14
N ARG A 211 -23.90 8.37 21.22
CA ARG A 211 -24.50 7.23 21.91
C ARG A 211 -25.66 7.70 22.80
N LYS A 212 -26.84 7.10 22.63
CA LYS A 212 -28.04 7.32 23.46
C LYS A 212 -28.00 6.47 24.73
N ASN A 213 -28.76 6.88 25.74
CA ASN A 213 -28.96 6.10 26.97
C ASN A 213 -29.61 4.72 26.69
N THR A 214 -30.31 4.59 25.56
CA THR A 214 -30.90 3.32 25.09
C THR A 214 -29.85 2.33 24.57
N GLY A 215 -28.57 2.72 24.45
CA GLY A 215 -27.50 1.92 23.88
C GLY A 215 -27.29 2.10 22.38
N LYS A 216 -28.27 2.66 21.66
CA LYS A 216 -28.18 2.97 20.23
C LYS A 216 -27.30 4.19 19.92
N TYR A 217 -26.89 4.33 18.67
CA TYR A 217 -26.16 5.46 18.15
C TYR A 217 -27.04 6.32 17.27
N THR A 218 -27.09 7.62 17.53
CA THR A 218 -27.68 8.60 16.61
C THR A 218 -26.58 9.20 15.75
N VAL A 219 -26.83 9.25 14.44
CA VAL A 219 -25.94 9.86 13.46
C VAL A 219 -26.55 11.16 12.95
N LEU A 220 -25.75 12.20 12.78
CA LEU A 220 -26.17 13.51 12.28
C LEU A 220 -25.55 13.79 10.92
N THR A 221 -26.36 14.25 9.98
CA THR A 221 -25.92 14.66 8.64
C THR A 221 -25.82 16.19 8.53
N GLN A 222 -24.99 16.68 7.60
CA GLN A 222 -24.80 18.10 7.35
C GLN A 222 -26.04 18.77 6.72
N SER A 223 -26.75 18.06 5.85
CA SER A 223 -27.76 18.64 4.96
C SER A 223 -29.09 18.94 5.66
N ASN A 224 -29.55 18.07 6.57
CA ASN A 224 -30.90 18.16 7.10
C ASN A 224 -31.00 18.12 8.63
N GLY A 225 -29.88 17.92 9.35
CA GLY A 225 -29.94 17.59 10.79
C GLY A 225 -30.75 16.33 11.08
N GLU A 226 -31.01 15.50 10.06
CA GLU A 226 -31.74 14.24 10.18
C GLU A 226 -30.95 13.29 11.07
N HIS A 227 -31.70 12.53 11.86
CA HIS A 227 -31.21 11.71 12.95
C HIS A 227 -31.78 10.31 12.80
N ASP A 228 -30.99 9.39 12.29
CA ASP A 228 -31.30 7.96 12.34
C ASP A 228 -30.61 7.31 13.54
N ASP A 229 -31.28 6.29 14.09
CA ASP A 229 -30.77 5.49 15.20
C ASP A 229 -30.31 4.12 14.69
N PHE A 230 -29.06 3.79 15.02
CA PHE A 230 -28.40 2.56 14.62
C PHE A 230 -27.94 1.76 15.84
N ASP A 231 -27.98 0.44 15.75
CA ASP A 231 -27.46 -0.43 16.81
C ASP A 231 -25.92 -0.49 16.78
N LEU A 232 -25.32 -0.33 15.59
CA LEU A 232 -23.87 -0.28 15.35
C LEU A 232 -23.53 0.82 14.34
N VAL A 233 -22.42 1.52 14.56
CA VAL A 233 -21.85 2.47 13.59
C VAL A 233 -20.42 2.08 13.28
N ILE A 234 -20.14 1.83 12.00
CA ILE A 234 -18.79 1.54 11.50
C ILE A 234 -18.26 2.81 10.82
N ILE A 235 -17.15 3.35 11.32
CA ILE A 235 -16.49 4.51 10.72
C ILE A 235 -15.39 4.00 9.79
N ALA A 236 -15.60 4.16 8.49
CA ALA A 236 -14.63 3.79 7.45
C ALA A 236 -13.90 5.00 6.84
N ALA A 237 -14.19 6.21 7.32
CA ALA A 237 -13.51 7.44 6.90
C ALA A 237 -12.25 7.69 7.76
N PRO A 238 -11.20 8.34 7.21
CA PRO A 238 -10.06 8.80 8.02
C PRO A 238 -10.55 9.83 9.04
N LEU A 239 -10.58 9.47 10.31
CA LEU A 239 -11.37 10.18 11.32
C LEU A 239 -10.93 11.63 11.55
N SER A 240 -9.62 11.86 11.69
CA SER A 240 -8.97 13.18 11.71
C SER A 240 -9.35 14.11 10.54
N LEU A 241 -9.57 13.55 9.34
CA LEU A 241 -9.89 14.31 8.12
C LEU A 241 -11.41 14.41 7.92
N ALA A 242 -12.18 13.50 8.51
CA ALA A 242 -13.62 13.40 8.34
C ALA A 242 -14.39 14.50 9.08
N ASN A 243 -13.77 15.19 10.04
CA ASN A 243 -14.40 16.25 10.84
C ASN A 243 -15.69 15.79 11.54
N ILE A 244 -15.69 14.55 12.05
CA ILE A 244 -16.84 13.95 12.75
C ILE A 244 -16.68 14.14 14.25
N SER A 245 -17.65 14.78 14.90
CA SER A 245 -17.71 14.86 16.36
C SER A 245 -18.27 13.57 16.96
N ILE A 246 -17.45 12.81 17.69
CA ILE A 246 -17.88 11.61 18.41
C ILE A 246 -18.02 11.97 19.89
N SER A 247 -19.22 11.82 20.46
CA SER A 247 -19.47 12.23 21.85
C SER A 247 -18.93 11.26 22.92
N ASP A 248 -18.20 10.22 22.51
CA ASP A 248 -17.55 9.26 23.41
C ASP A 248 -16.11 9.71 23.66
N THR A 249 -15.80 10.05 24.92
CA THR A 249 -14.57 10.73 25.34
C THR A 249 -13.32 9.86 25.31
N LYS A 250 -13.46 8.57 24.97
CA LYS A 250 -12.34 7.61 24.95
C LYS A 250 -11.50 7.65 23.68
N TYR A 251 -11.99 8.28 22.60
CA TYR A 251 -11.26 8.29 21.35
C TYR A 251 -10.40 9.56 21.23
N ARG A 252 -9.09 9.39 21.17
CA ARG A 252 -8.14 10.45 20.78
C ARG A 252 -7.49 10.05 19.47
N ASP A 253 -7.76 10.81 18.41
CA ASP A 253 -6.98 10.71 17.18
C ASP A 253 -5.66 11.45 17.39
N HIS A 254 -4.56 10.71 17.46
CA HIS A 254 -3.20 11.25 17.49
C HIS A 254 -2.44 10.82 16.24
N THR A 255 -3.09 10.86 15.08
CA THR A 255 -2.44 10.57 13.81
C THR A 255 -1.92 11.85 13.18
N GLU A 256 -0.60 12.01 13.12
CA GLU A 256 0.04 13.08 12.35
C GLU A 256 0.02 12.70 10.85
N TYR A 257 -0.60 13.55 10.03
CA TYR A 257 -0.65 13.33 8.58
C TYR A 257 0.55 13.98 7.93
N MET A 258 1.19 13.24 7.01
CA MET A 258 2.27 13.78 6.20
C MET A 258 1.69 14.74 5.15
N HIS A 259 2.05 16.02 5.24
CA HIS A 259 1.72 17.01 4.22
C HIS A 259 2.65 16.87 3.02
N MET A 260 2.08 16.54 1.86
CA MET A 260 2.83 16.35 0.62
C MET A 260 2.84 17.62 -0.22
N TYR A 261 4.03 18.03 -0.68
CA TYR A 261 4.21 19.04 -1.71
C TYR A 261 4.51 18.32 -3.03
N LYS A 262 3.63 18.45 -4.03
CA LYS A 262 3.83 17.87 -5.37
C LYS A 262 4.45 18.90 -6.30
N THR A 263 5.65 18.63 -6.80
CA THR A 263 6.33 19.38 -7.86
C THR A 263 6.63 18.41 -9.02
N HIS A 264 5.79 18.43 -10.06
CA HIS A 264 5.89 17.66 -11.32
C HIS A 264 5.58 16.15 -11.27
N GLU A 265 4.65 15.73 -12.14
CA GLU A 265 4.25 14.35 -12.36
C GLU A 265 5.17 13.63 -13.35
N ALA A 266 5.68 12.48 -12.92
CA ALA A 266 5.81 11.28 -13.75
C ALA A 266 5.63 10.06 -12.83
N ILE A 267 4.49 10.03 -12.14
CA ILE A 267 3.96 8.81 -11.54
C ILE A 267 3.12 8.17 -12.64
N ILE A 268 3.13 6.84 -12.75
CA ILE A 268 2.15 6.11 -13.56
C ILE A 268 0.78 6.43 -12.96
N ASN A 269 0.18 7.50 -13.46
CA ASN A 269 -1.15 7.93 -13.12
C ASN A 269 -2.10 6.92 -13.73
N VAL A 270 -2.75 6.13 -12.89
CA VAL A 270 -4.12 5.71 -13.21
C VAL A 270 -4.96 6.98 -13.11
N VAL A 271 -4.97 7.74 -14.20
CA VAL A 271 -5.89 8.85 -14.42
C VAL A 271 -7.29 8.21 -14.49
N MET A 272 -8.05 8.31 -13.42
CA MET A 272 -9.50 8.17 -13.46
C MET A 272 -10.03 9.50 -13.97
N ASP A 273 -10.12 9.63 -15.30
CA ASP A 273 -10.79 10.77 -15.91
C ASP A 273 -12.29 10.61 -15.68
N GLN A 274 -12.92 11.60 -15.06
CA GLN A 274 -14.36 11.67 -14.88
C GLN A 274 -14.99 12.19 -16.18
N CYS A 275 -15.82 11.36 -16.82
CA CYS A 275 -16.99 11.75 -17.60
C CYS A 275 -17.96 10.56 -17.62
#